data_AF-A0A930FL76-F1
#
_entry.id   AF-A0A930FL76-F1
#
_cell.length_a   1.000
_cell.length_b   1.000
_cell.length_c   1.000
_cell.angle_alpha   90.00
_cell.angle_beta   90.00
_cell.angle_gamma   90.00
#
_symmetry.space_group_name_H-M   'P 1'
#
loop_
_entity.id
_entity.type
_entity.pdbx_description
1 polymer ?
#
loop_
_entity_poly.entity_id
_entity_poly.type
_entity_poly.pdbx_seq_one_letter_code
_entity_poly.pdbx_strand_id
1 'polypeptide(L)'
;MAKSTRRETVLNAKVVALLQEQVKMEAHASATYLAMSSWCEVNGFPKSAAFFLEHAEEERGHMLKIFHFLNDNGARAFSPEVKDIPQEFKGLRDVYEKTLEHEIAVTDSINAIVKLARKEEDYASEHFLQWFVEEQLEEERLVRDILSWFDFVNEKESKFALRLIDERIPVGA
;
A
#
# COMPACT_ATOMS: atom_id res chain seq x y z
N MET A 1 5.87 24.25 -41.75
CA MET A 1 5.18 23.93 -40.48
C MET A 1 6.26 23.58 -39.45
N ALA A 2 6.40 24.35 -38.38
CA ALA A 2 7.37 24.04 -37.34
C ALA A 2 6.93 22.76 -36.61
N LYS A 3 7.73 21.70 -36.69
CA LYS A 3 7.57 20.54 -35.82
C LYS A 3 7.79 21.04 -34.39
N SER A 4 6.79 20.88 -33.52
CA SER A 4 6.93 21.15 -32.09
C SER A 4 8.17 20.41 -31.57
N THR A 5 9.15 21.15 -31.07
CA THR A 5 10.40 20.62 -30.50
C THR A 5 10.26 20.22 -29.03
N ARG A 6 9.06 20.33 -28.46
CA ARG A 6 8.83 20.07 -27.04
C ARG A 6 8.36 18.62 -26.85
N ARG A 7 9.22 17.78 -26.26
CA ARG A 7 8.83 16.47 -25.73
C ARG A 7 7.81 16.71 -24.61
N GLU A 8 6.62 16.12 -24.74
CA GLU A 8 5.50 16.34 -23.79
C GLU A 8 5.75 15.69 -22.43
N THR A 9 6.40 14.53 -22.40
CA THR A 9 6.81 13.84 -21.18
C THR A 9 8.14 13.10 -21.35
N VAL A 10 8.93 13.05 -20.29
CA VAL A 10 10.17 12.25 -20.23
C VAL A 10 9.90 10.77 -19.95
N LEU A 11 8.70 10.41 -19.50
CA LEU A 11 8.33 9.06 -19.09
C LEU A 11 7.88 8.19 -20.27
N ASN A 12 8.05 6.87 -20.15
CA ASN A 12 7.55 5.92 -21.14
C ASN A 12 6.04 5.68 -20.94
N ALA A 13 5.26 5.72 -22.02
CA ALA A 13 3.80 5.60 -21.94
C ALA A 13 3.30 4.29 -21.30
N LYS A 14 4.02 3.17 -21.47
CA LYS A 14 3.65 1.90 -20.82
C LYS A 14 3.93 1.93 -19.32
N VAL A 15 5.00 2.60 -18.91
CA VAL A 15 5.34 2.78 -17.50
C VAL A 15 4.33 3.72 -16.83
N VAL A 16 3.95 4.81 -17.50
CA VAL A 16 2.87 5.71 -17.06
C VAL A 16 1.56 4.95 -16.84
N ALA A 17 1.20 4.04 -17.74
CA ALA A 17 -0.01 3.24 -17.57
C ALA A 17 0.03 2.37 -16.32
N LEU A 18 1.17 1.72 -16.01
CA LEU A 18 1.28 0.93 -14.78
C LEU A 18 1.37 1.79 -13.52
N LEU A 19 2.02 2.95 -13.56
CA LEU A 19 2.01 3.90 -12.45
C LEU A 19 0.59 4.41 -12.16
N GLN A 20 -0.25 4.55 -13.18
CA GLN A 20 -1.66 4.90 -13.01
C GLN A 20 -2.48 3.78 -12.34
N GLU A 21 -2.17 2.51 -12.63
CA GLU A 21 -2.74 1.37 -11.90
C GLU A 21 -2.21 1.30 -10.46
N GLN A 22 -0.92 1.62 -10.24
CA GLN A 22 -0.35 1.70 -8.89
C GLN A 22 -1.06 2.78 -8.06
N VAL A 23 -1.32 3.97 -8.64
CA VAL A 23 -2.14 5.02 -7.98
C VAL A 23 -3.49 4.47 -7.52
N LYS A 24 -4.13 3.63 -8.34
CA LYS A 24 -5.41 3.01 -7.96
C LYS A 24 -5.24 2.00 -6.83
N MET A 25 -4.16 1.24 -6.83
CA MET A 25 -3.88 0.25 -5.81
C MET A 25 -3.63 0.91 -4.44
N GLU A 26 -2.80 1.96 -4.38
CA GLU A 26 -2.58 2.71 -3.11
C GLU A 26 -3.86 3.40 -2.63
N ALA A 27 -4.69 3.90 -3.56
CA ALA A 27 -6.00 4.46 -3.22
C ALA A 27 -6.91 3.43 -2.55
N HIS A 28 -6.90 2.20 -3.07
CA HIS A 28 -7.66 1.09 -2.55
C HIS A 28 -7.08 0.60 -1.21
N ALA A 29 -5.75 0.57 -1.07
CA ALA A 29 -5.03 0.26 0.16
C ALA A 29 -5.47 1.20 1.29
N SER A 30 -5.35 2.51 1.05
CA SER A 30 -5.77 3.57 1.97
C SER A 30 -7.23 3.40 2.43
N ALA A 31 -8.15 3.17 1.50
CA ALA A 31 -9.56 2.98 1.84
C ALA A 31 -9.82 1.66 2.60
N THR A 32 -9.07 0.60 2.29
CA THR A 32 -9.17 -0.70 2.96
C THR A 32 -8.64 -0.61 4.38
N TYR A 33 -7.51 0.04 4.60
CA TYR A 33 -6.94 0.26 5.94
C TYR A 33 -7.83 1.15 6.79
N LEU A 34 -8.49 2.16 6.22
CA LEU A 34 -9.50 2.93 6.95
C LEU A 34 -10.69 2.05 7.40
N ALA A 35 -11.15 1.13 6.55
CA ALA A 35 -12.22 0.18 6.90
C ALA A 35 -11.76 -0.83 7.98
N MET A 36 -10.53 -1.35 7.87
CA MET A 36 -9.93 -2.22 8.89
C MET A 36 -9.78 -1.51 10.23
N SER A 37 -9.35 -0.25 10.23
CA SER A 37 -9.26 0.59 11.42
C SER A 37 -10.61 0.69 12.15
N SER A 38 -11.67 1.05 11.42
CA SER A 38 -13.02 1.12 11.98
C SER A 38 -13.49 -0.24 12.51
N TRP A 39 -13.19 -1.33 11.80
CA TRP A 39 -13.57 -2.67 12.24
C TRP A 39 -12.82 -3.07 13.52
N CYS A 40 -11.52 -2.79 13.62
CA CYS A 40 -10.72 -3.06 14.82
C CYS A 40 -11.23 -2.27 16.03
N GLU A 41 -11.56 -0.99 15.86
CA GLU A 41 -12.07 -0.12 16.93
C GLU A 41 -13.34 -0.70 17.56
N VAL A 42 -14.33 -1.06 16.73
CA VAL A 42 -15.63 -1.58 17.22
C VAL A 42 -15.52 -3.00 17.79
N ASN A 43 -14.48 -3.76 17.42
CA ASN A 43 -14.22 -5.09 17.94
C ASN A 43 -13.28 -5.11 19.16
N GLY A 44 -12.84 -3.95 19.64
CA GLY A 44 -12.05 -3.82 20.87
C GLY A 44 -10.55 -4.03 20.70
N PHE A 45 -10.02 -3.70 19.52
CA PHE A 45 -8.59 -3.75 19.17
C PHE A 45 -8.06 -2.32 18.89
N PRO A 46 -7.97 -1.45 19.91
CA PRO A 46 -7.67 -0.03 19.72
C PRO A 46 -6.25 0.23 19.17
N LYS A 47 -5.29 -0.67 19.40
CA LYS A 47 -3.93 -0.48 18.86
C LYS A 47 -3.87 -0.84 17.39
N SER A 48 -4.47 -1.94 16.97
CA SER A 48 -4.67 -2.25 15.55
C SER A 48 -5.52 -1.19 14.86
N ALA A 49 -6.53 -0.63 15.52
CA ALA A 49 -7.33 0.46 14.96
C ALA A 49 -6.49 1.68 14.64
N ALA A 50 -5.62 2.10 15.58
CA ALA A 50 -4.71 3.22 15.37
C ALA A 50 -3.66 2.92 14.30
N PHE A 51 -3.06 1.72 14.31
CA PHE A 51 -2.13 1.24 13.29
C PHE A 51 -2.71 1.37 11.87
N PHE A 52 -3.91 0.82 11.64
CA PHE A 52 -4.54 0.88 10.32
C PHE A 52 -5.01 2.29 9.94
N LEU A 53 -5.27 3.16 10.91
CA LEU A 53 -5.54 4.57 10.62
C LEU A 53 -4.29 5.28 10.12
N GLU A 54 -3.14 5.05 10.77
CA GLU A 54 -1.84 5.58 10.33
C GLU A 54 -1.48 5.05 8.93
N HIS A 55 -1.60 3.74 8.70
CA HIS A 55 -1.32 3.15 7.38
C HIS A 55 -2.31 3.62 6.30
N ALA A 56 -3.57 3.93 6.65
CA ALA A 56 -4.49 4.53 5.70
C ALA A 56 -4.00 5.91 5.21
N GLU A 57 -3.37 6.70 6.09
CA GLU A 57 -2.76 7.98 5.74
C GLU A 57 -1.45 7.81 4.97
N GLU A 58 -0.62 6.84 5.34
CA GLU A 58 0.63 6.51 4.64
C GLU A 58 0.36 6.09 3.19
N GLU A 59 -0.59 5.18 2.97
CA GLU A 59 -1.00 4.76 1.63
C GLU A 59 -1.61 5.88 0.80
N ARG A 60 -2.34 6.80 1.46
CA ARG A 60 -2.81 8.02 0.80
C ARG A 60 -1.64 8.88 0.34
N GLY A 61 -0.57 8.93 1.14
CA GLY A 61 0.71 9.56 0.82
C GLY A 61 1.41 8.88 -0.36
N HIS A 62 1.48 7.54 -0.36
CA HIS A 62 2.03 6.73 -1.46
C HIS A 62 1.33 7.05 -2.78
N MET A 63 -0.01 7.04 -2.77
CA MET A 63 -0.81 7.44 -3.93
C MET A 63 -0.43 8.84 -4.44
N LEU A 64 -0.36 9.83 -3.54
CA LEU A 64 -0.04 11.21 -3.92
C LEU A 64 1.36 11.34 -4.47
N LYS A 65 2.33 10.61 -3.91
CA LYS A 65 3.71 10.61 -4.37
C LYS A 65 3.80 10.21 -5.84
N ILE A 66 3.10 9.15 -6.24
CA ILE A 66 3.02 8.72 -7.66
C ILE A 66 2.25 9.74 -8.49
N PHE A 67 1.12 10.23 -7.98
CA PHE A 67 0.29 11.22 -8.65
C PHE A 67 1.07 12.50 -8.99
N HIS A 68 1.86 13.01 -8.05
CA HIS A 68 2.72 14.17 -8.24
C HIS A 68 3.87 13.85 -9.20
N PHE A 69 4.54 12.71 -9.04
CA PHE A 69 5.61 12.28 -9.94
C PHE A 69 5.17 12.27 -11.41
N LEU A 70 3.99 11.74 -11.72
CA LEU A 70 3.44 11.76 -13.07
C LEU A 70 3.29 13.20 -13.58
N ASN A 71 2.61 14.06 -12.82
CA ASN A 71 2.32 15.45 -13.22
C ASN A 71 3.60 16.28 -13.40
N ASP A 72 4.56 16.16 -12.48
CA ASP A 72 5.81 16.89 -12.50
C ASP A 72 6.69 16.53 -13.71
N ASN A 73 6.49 15.33 -14.27
CA ASN A 73 7.21 14.83 -15.45
C ASN A 73 6.38 14.90 -16.75
N GLY A 74 5.31 15.70 -16.76
CA GLY A 74 4.50 15.99 -17.95
C GLY A 74 3.51 14.89 -18.33
N ALA A 75 3.31 13.88 -17.48
CA ALA A 75 2.24 12.90 -17.62
C ALA A 75 1.03 13.33 -16.78
N ARG A 76 -0.19 13.25 -17.33
CA ARG A 76 -1.39 13.59 -16.55
C ARG A 76 -1.77 12.42 -15.66
N ALA A 77 -1.74 12.61 -14.35
CA ALA A 77 -2.33 11.67 -13.39
C ALA A 77 -3.86 11.80 -13.35
N PHE A 78 -4.54 10.67 -13.20
CA PHE A 78 -6.00 10.59 -13.05
C PHE A 78 -6.36 10.09 -11.66
N SER A 79 -7.36 10.71 -11.05
CA SER A 79 -7.93 10.21 -9.80
C SER A 79 -8.68 8.91 -10.08
N PRO A 80 -8.38 7.81 -9.38
CA PRO A 80 -9.04 6.53 -9.61
C PRO A 80 -10.44 6.51 -8.98
N GLU A 81 -11.30 5.62 -9.50
CA GLU A 81 -12.47 5.15 -8.77
C GLU A 81 -12.04 4.11 -7.73
N VAL A 82 -12.55 4.23 -6.51
CA VAL A 82 -12.29 3.29 -5.40
C VAL A 82 -13.60 2.63 -5.01
N LYS A 83 -13.65 1.31 -5.10
CA LYS A 83 -14.86 0.50 -4.89
C LYS A 83 -14.48 -0.86 -4.31
N ASP A 84 -15.49 -1.65 -3.94
CA ASP A 84 -15.33 -3.04 -3.48
C ASP A 84 -14.49 -3.17 -2.19
N ILE A 85 -14.52 -2.16 -1.33
CA ILE A 85 -13.78 -2.14 -0.05
C ILE A 85 -14.44 -3.10 0.95
N PRO A 86 -13.71 -4.12 1.46
CA PRO A 86 -14.22 -5.01 2.49
C PRO A 86 -14.60 -4.24 3.77
N GLN A 87 -15.76 -4.55 4.33
CA GLN A 87 -16.25 -3.93 5.57
C GLN A 87 -16.28 -4.91 6.75
N GLU A 88 -16.22 -6.20 6.47
CA GLU A 88 -16.36 -7.27 7.47
C GLU A 88 -15.19 -8.25 7.36
N PHE A 89 -14.67 -8.62 8.52
CA PHE A 89 -13.50 -9.48 8.66
C PHE A 89 -13.80 -10.59 9.68
N LYS A 90 -13.16 -11.75 9.53
CA LYS A 90 -13.48 -12.92 10.37
C LYS A 90 -12.89 -12.83 11.78
N GLY A 91 -11.88 -11.98 11.97
CA GLY A 91 -11.12 -11.87 13.19
C GLY A 91 -9.86 -11.04 12.99
N LEU A 92 -9.16 -10.70 14.07
CA LEU A 92 -7.95 -9.87 13.99
C LEU A 92 -6.85 -10.51 13.13
N ARG A 93 -6.68 -11.84 13.21
CA ARG A 93 -5.73 -12.57 12.34
C ARG A 93 -6.09 -12.43 10.86
N ASP A 94 -7.37 -12.59 10.51
CA ASP A 94 -7.85 -12.45 9.12
C ASP A 94 -7.64 -11.04 8.58
N VAL A 95 -7.71 -10.01 9.43
CA VAL A 95 -7.35 -8.62 9.07
C VAL A 95 -5.88 -8.55 8.63
N TYR A 96 -4.95 -9.00 9.48
CA TYR A 96 -3.51 -8.96 9.16
C TYR A 96 -3.09 -9.91 8.03
N GLU A 97 -3.74 -11.07 7.88
CA GLU A 97 -3.52 -11.97 6.74
C GLU A 97 -3.89 -11.28 5.42
N LYS A 98 -5.02 -10.55 5.41
CA LYS A 98 -5.43 -9.75 4.25
C LYS A 98 -4.52 -8.56 3.98
N THR A 99 -4.02 -7.90 5.03
CA THR A 99 -2.99 -6.86 4.91
C THR A 99 -1.75 -7.44 4.24
N LEU A 100 -1.26 -8.59 4.68
CA LEU A 100 -0.07 -9.21 4.07
C LEU A 100 -0.31 -9.61 2.61
N GLU A 101 -1.48 -10.18 2.30
CA GLU A 101 -1.85 -10.50 0.91
C GLU A 101 -1.85 -9.25 0.03
N HIS A 102 -2.32 -8.11 0.56
CA HIS A 102 -2.31 -6.84 -0.13
C HIS A 102 -0.88 -6.31 -0.34
N GLU A 103 -0.07 -6.26 0.71
CA GLU A 103 1.31 -5.76 0.62
C GLU A 103 2.16 -6.55 -0.36
N ILE A 104 2.00 -7.89 -0.39
CA ILE A 104 2.67 -8.73 -1.40
C ILE A 104 2.24 -8.34 -2.82
N ALA A 105 0.95 -8.07 -3.04
CA ALA A 105 0.45 -7.65 -4.35
C ALA A 105 1.00 -6.27 -4.77
N VAL A 106 1.12 -5.34 -3.81
CA VAL A 106 1.76 -4.03 -4.01
C VAL A 106 3.24 -4.21 -4.38
N THR A 107 3.99 -5.03 -3.63
CA THR A 107 5.39 -5.38 -3.92
C THR A 107 5.57 -5.96 -5.32
N ASP A 108 4.74 -6.94 -5.70
CA ASP A 108 4.80 -7.58 -7.02
C ASP A 108 4.55 -6.57 -8.15
N SER A 109 3.60 -5.65 -7.94
CA SER A 109 3.35 -4.56 -8.89
C SER A 109 4.53 -3.62 -9.00
N ILE A 110 5.08 -3.12 -7.88
CA ILE A 110 6.26 -2.24 -7.89
C ILE A 110 7.43 -2.91 -8.63
N ASN A 111 7.70 -4.18 -8.36
CA ASN A 111 8.72 -4.95 -9.06
C ASN A 111 8.46 -5.05 -10.57
N ALA A 112 7.21 -5.25 -10.97
CA ALA A 112 6.82 -5.26 -12.38
C ALA A 112 7.04 -3.90 -13.06
N ILE A 113 6.74 -2.79 -12.38
CA ILE A 113 6.95 -1.44 -12.90
C ILE A 113 8.45 -1.15 -13.02
N VAL A 114 9.26 -1.48 -12.00
CA VAL A 114 10.73 -1.32 -12.04
C VAL A 114 11.33 -2.10 -13.21
N LYS A 115 10.91 -3.35 -13.39
CA LYS A 115 11.36 -4.19 -14.51
C LYS A 115 11.00 -3.57 -15.86
N LEU A 116 9.78 -3.03 -16.01
CA LEU A 116 9.35 -2.39 -17.24
C LEU A 116 10.12 -1.08 -17.50
N ALA A 117 10.30 -0.26 -16.46
CA ALA A 117 11.04 0.99 -16.54
C ALA A 117 12.47 0.75 -17.04
N ARG A 118 13.17 -0.21 -16.44
CA ARG A 118 14.51 -0.62 -16.88
C ARG A 118 14.51 -1.13 -18.33
N LYS A 119 13.55 -1.96 -18.70
CA LYS A 119 13.44 -2.53 -20.07
C LYS A 119 13.22 -1.45 -21.13
N GLU A 120 12.43 -0.43 -20.81
CA GLU A 120 12.08 0.65 -21.74
C GLU A 120 13.01 1.87 -21.60
N GLU A 121 14.12 1.73 -20.86
CA GLU A 121 15.11 2.77 -20.61
C GLU A 121 14.52 4.04 -19.96
N ASP A 122 13.43 3.88 -19.19
CA ASP A 122 12.82 4.93 -18.37
C ASP A 122 13.51 5.00 -16.99
N TYR A 123 14.76 5.47 -17.02
CA TYR A 123 15.59 5.56 -15.82
C TYR A 123 15.05 6.55 -14.78
N ALA A 124 14.22 7.51 -15.21
CA ALA A 124 13.56 8.44 -14.29
C ALA A 124 12.53 7.72 -13.42
N SER A 125 11.65 6.92 -14.05
CA SER A 125 10.70 6.07 -13.33
C SER A 125 11.42 4.98 -12.51
N GLU A 126 12.46 4.37 -13.06
CA GLU A 126 13.25 3.35 -12.35
C GLU A 126 13.86 3.91 -11.05
N HIS A 127 14.46 5.10 -11.11
CA HIS A 127 15.03 5.75 -9.94
C HIS A 127 13.97 6.15 -8.93
N PHE A 128 12.85 6.73 -9.39
CA PHE A 128 11.72 7.10 -8.54
C PHE A 128 11.17 5.92 -7.74
N LEU A 129 11.06 4.75 -8.37
CA LEU A 129 10.51 3.54 -7.74
C LEU A 129 11.43 2.90 -6.69
N GLN A 130 12.71 3.30 -6.59
CA GLN A 130 13.60 2.72 -5.58
C GLN A 130 13.11 2.99 -4.15
N TRP A 131 12.51 4.16 -3.93
CA TRP A 131 11.88 4.47 -2.64
C TRP A 131 10.76 3.46 -2.30
N PHE A 132 9.90 3.12 -3.26
CA PHE A 132 8.82 2.14 -3.06
C PHE A 132 9.36 0.72 -2.87
N VAL A 133 10.46 0.37 -3.54
CA VAL A 133 11.11 -0.93 -3.33
C VAL A 133 11.62 -1.06 -1.89
N GLU A 134 12.23 -0.01 -1.35
CA GLU A 134 12.69 0.01 0.04
C GLU A 134 11.51 -0.02 1.02
N GLU A 135 10.46 0.77 0.75
CA GLU A 135 9.26 0.84 1.58
C GLU A 135 8.56 -0.52 1.70
N GLN A 136 8.25 -1.16 0.57
CA GLN A 136 7.54 -2.44 0.56
C GLN A 136 8.29 -3.57 1.27
N LEU A 137 9.63 -3.52 1.31
CA LEU A 137 10.43 -4.49 2.06
C LEU A 137 10.22 -4.36 3.58
N GLU A 138 10.05 -3.13 4.07
CA GLU A 138 9.77 -2.88 5.48
C GLU A 138 8.30 -3.15 5.83
N GLU A 139 7.35 -2.79 4.95
CA GLU A 139 5.93 -3.10 5.13
C GLU A 139 5.66 -4.61 5.23
N GLU A 140 6.19 -5.40 4.29
CA GLU A 140 6.03 -6.85 4.37
C GLU A 140 6.67 -7.44 5.62
N ARG A 141 7.83 -6.94 6.03
CA ARG A 141 8.50 -7.40 7.26
C ARG A 141 7.64 -7.11 8.48
N LEU A 142 7.14 -5.88 8.59
CA LEU A 142 6.30 -5.43 9.68
C LEU A 142 5.06 -6.31 9.85
N VAL A 143 4.32 -6.55 8.76
CA VAL A 143 3.09 -7.36 8.81
C VAL A 143 3.40 -8.84 9.08
N ARG A 144 4.48 -9.39 8.53
CA ARG A 144 4.93 -10.76 8.82
C ARG A 144 5.31 -10.95 10.30
N ASP A 145 6.00 -9.97 10.87
CA ASP A 145 6.39 -9.99 12.27
C ASP A 145 5.16 -9.97 13.19
N ILE A 146 4.14 -9.15 12.87
CA ILE A 146 2.86 -9.14 13.58
C ILE A 146 2.16 -10.50 13.46
N LEU A 147 2.06 -11.06 12.25
CA LEU A 147 1.43 -12.36 12.02
C LEU A 147 2.11 -13.49 12.79
N SER A 148 3.44 -13.44 12.94
CA SER A 148 4.18 -14.44 13.71
C SER A 148 3.71 -14.54 15.17
N TRP A 149 3.21 -13.45 15.76
CA TRP A 149 2.70 -13.47 17.14
C TRP A 149 1.44 -14.33 17.29
N PHE A 150 0.61 -14.41 16.24
CA PHE A 150 -0.57 -15.26 16.22
C PHE A 150 -0.23 -16.75 16.21
N ASP A 151 0.96 -17.14 15.74
CA ASP A 151 1.39 -18.54 15.72
C ASP A 151 1.78 -19.05 17.13
N PHE A 152 2.05 -18.13 18.06
CA PHE A 152 2.38 -18.47 19.46
C PHE A 152 1.17 -18.50 20.39
N VAL A 153 -0.03 -18.18 19.91
CA VAL A 153 -1.26 -18.17 20.71
C VAL A 153 -2.37 -19.00 20.07
N ASN A 154 -3.14 -19.70 20.91
CA ASN A 154 -4.37 -20.32 20.47
C ASN A 154 -5.53 -19.32 20.56
N GLU A 155 -5.74 -18.56 19.48
CA GLU A 155 -6.78 -17.52 19.39
C GLU A 155 -8.21 -18.05 19.59
N LYS A 156 -8.46 -19.33 19.28
CA LYS A 156 -9.79 -19.96 19.43
C LYS A 156 -10.16 -20.18 20.89
N GLU A 157 -9.18 -20.16 21.79
CA GLU A 157 -9.36 -20.51 23.20
C GLU A 157 -9.30 -19.29 24.13
N SER A 158 -8.79 -18.13 23.68
CA SER A 158 -8.61 -16.97 24.56
C SER A 158 -8.69 -15.60 23.87
N LYS A 159 -9.80 -14.89 24.10
CA LYS A 159 -9.93 -13.45 23.76
C LYS A 159 -8.87 -12.58 24.44
N PHE A 160 -8.37 -13.00 25.61
CA PHE A 160 -7.30 -12.31 26.31
C PHE A 160 -5.98 -12.38 25.54
N ALA A 161 -5.70 -13.49 24.84
CA ALA A 161 -4.51 -13.62 24.00
C ALA A 161 -4.52 -12.61 22.83
N LEU A 162 -5.67 -12.44 22.17
CA LEU A 162 -5.83 -11.45 21.09
C LEU A 162 -5.59 -10.02 21.59
N ARG A 163 -6.05 -9.70 22.80
CA ARG A 163 -5.78 -8.39 23.41
C ARG A 163 -4.29 -8.18 23.70
N LEU A 164 -3.57 -9.20 24.15
CA LEU A 164 -2.12 -9.11 24.37
C LEU A 164 -1.32 -8.95 23.06
N ILE A 165 -1.84 -9.45 21.94
CA ILE A 165 -1.28 -9.16 20.62
C ILE A 165 -1.53 -7.71 20.26
N ASP A 166 -2.80 -7.26 20.35
CA ASP A 166 -3.18 -5.87 20.05
C ASP A 166 -2.32 -4.87 20.84
N GLU A 167 -2.13 -5.09 22.14
CA GLU A 167 -1.29 -4.24 23.00
C GLU A 167 0.18 -4.12 22.56
N ARG A 168 0.68 -5.03 21.70
CA ARG A 168 2.04 -5.01 21.14
C ARG A 168 2.13 -4.41 19.74
N ILE A 169 1.01 -4.15 19.08
CA ILE A 169 1.01 -3.55 17.74
C ILE A 169 1.74 -2.20 17.82
N PRO A 170 2.74 -1.96 16.96
CA PRO A 170 3.46 -0.70 16.93
C PRO A 170 2.51 0.41 16.45
N VAL A 171 2.45 1.52 17.16
CA VAL A 171 1.64 2.70 16.81
C VAL A 171 2.45 3.92 17.21
N GLY A 172 2.72 4.83 16.28
CA GLY A 172 3.51 6.03 16.50
C GLY A 172 4.99 5.78 16.86
N ALA A 173 5.88 6.08 15.91
CA ALA A 173 7.29 6.38 16.20
C ALA A 173 7.47 7.89 16.44
#